data_AF-A0A7S3BIT0-F1
#
_entry.id   AF-A0A7S3BIT0-F1
#
_cell.length_a   1.000
_cell.length_b   1.000
_cell.length_c   1.000
_cell.angle_alpha   90.00
_cell.angle_beta   90.00
_cell.angle_gamma   90.00
#
_symmetry.space_group_name_H-M   'P 1'
#
loop_
_entity.id
_entity.type
_entity.pdbx_description
1 polymer ?
#
loop_
_entity_poly.entity_id
_entity_poly.type
_entity_poly.pdbx_seq_one_letter_code
_entity_poly.pdbx_strand_id
1 'polypeptide(L)'
;HYAARGGRLEAARLLLSRGASVDAATAAGGATALHRAAYAGHLQVTQALLAAGGDAARQDSDGQTPLHKAEAQGHSHVAGALREAAPQADVLLDRRGRTPAQLAELRKS
;
A
#
# COMPACT_ATOMS: atom_id res chain seq x y z
N HIS A 1 -4.06 10.79 1.88
CA HIS A 1 -4.30 9.93 0.68
C HIS A 1 -3.85 10.55 -0.64
N TYR A 2 -4.28 11.76 -1.01
CA TYR A 2 -3.95 12.36 -2.32
C TYR A 2 -2.45 12.55 -2.56
N ALA A 3 -1.71 13.07 -1.57
CA ALA A 3 -0.25 13.18 -1.66
C ALA A 3 0.40 11.82 -1.96
N ALA A 4 -0.09 10.75 -1.33
CA ALA A 4 0.41 9.41 -1.52
C ALA A 4 0.08 8.84 -2.92
N ARG A 5 -1.16 9.03 -3.38
CA ARG A 5 -1.59 8.62 -4.73
C ARG A 5 -0.84 9.36 -5.85
N GLY A 6 -0.49 10.62 -5.63
CA GLY A 6 0.16 11.49 -6.61
C GLY A 6 1.68 11.57 -6.48
N GLY A 7 2.31 10.71 -5.67
CA GLY A 7 3.76 10.64 -5.55
C GLY A 7 4.40 11.88 -4.91
N ARG A 8 3.63 12.68 -4.17
CA ARG A 8 4.08 13.97 -3.60
C ARG A 8 4.82 13.73 -2.28
N LEU A 9 6.07 13.30 -2.35
CA LEU A 9 6.89 12.96 -1.18
C LEU A 9 6.94 14.07 -0.13
N GLU A 10 7.29 15.29 -0.54
CA GLU A 10 7.42 16.41 0.39
C GLU A 10 6.08 16.79 1.04
N ALA A 11 4.98 16.73 0.29
CA ALA A 11 3.65 16.94 0.85
C ALA A 11 3.27 15.83 1.85
N ALA A 12 3.61 14.57 1.56
CA ALA A 12 3.37 13.46 2.47
C ALA A 12 4.17 13.61 3.78
N ARG A 13 5.46 13.94 3.69
CA ARG A 13 6.32 14.21 4.85
C ARG A 13 5.82 15.39 5.68
N LEU A 14 5.42 16.48 5.03
CA LEU A 14 4.85 17.64 5.71
C LEU A 14 3.61 17.24 6.49
N LEU A 15 2.66 16.53 5.88
CA LEU A 15 1.44 16.08 6.56
C LEU A 15 1.76 15.20 7.78
N LEU A 16 2.67 14.23 7.64
CA LEU A 16 3.11 13.38 8.76
C LEU A 16 3.74 14.19 9.89
N SER A 17 4.62 15.15 9.56
CA SER A 17 5.25 16.03 10.55
C SER A 17 4.25 16.92 11.31
N ARG A 18 3.06 17.14 10.75
CA ARG A 18 1.96 17.90 11.37
C ARG A 18 0.94 17.00 12.08
N GLY A 19 1.28 15.74 12.33
CA GLY A 19 0.47 14.81 13.10
C GLY A 19 -0.66 14.16 12.31
N ALA A 20 -0.60 14.16 10.97
CA ALA A 20 -1.54 13.36 10.19
C ALA A 20 -1.38 11.86 10.54
N SER A 21 -2.49 11.21 10.85
CA SER A 21 -2.49 9.76 11.10
C SER A 21 -2.08 9.01 9.83
N VAL A 22 -0.97 8.25 9.91
CA VAL A 22 -0.42 7.48 8.79
C VAL A 22 -1.40 6.40 8.29
N ASP A 23 -2.17 5.82 9.22
CA ASP A 23 -3.16 4.77 8.97
C ASP A 23 -4.60 5.29 8.87
N ALA A 24 -4.77 6.60 8.70
CA ALA A 24 -6.07 7.16 8.36
C ALA A 24 -6.65 6.42 7.14
N ALA A 25 -7.82 5.83 7.32
CA ALA A 25 -8.52 5.07 6.30
C ALA A 25 -9.54 5.95 5.57
N THR A 26 -9.69 5.79 4.26
CA THR A 26 -10.77 6.46 3.53
C THR A 26 -12.12 5.91 3.95
N ALA A 27 -13.11 6.79 4.12
CA ALA A 27 -14.49 6.38 4.39
C ALA A 27 -15.02 5.44 3.30
N ALA A 28 -14.71 5.74 2.04
CA ALA A 28 -14.94 4.83 0.93
C ALA A 28 -13.85 3.75 0.90
N GLY A 29 -14.20 2.55 1.37
CA GLY A 29 -13.42 1.34 1.15
C GLY A 29 -12.20 1.14 2.05
N GLY A 30 -11.97 1.95 3.08
CA GLY A 30 -10.98 1.66 4.12
C GLY A 30 -9.51 1.78 3.69
N ALA A 31 -9.21 2.33 2.51
CA ALA A 31 -7.85 2.40 2.00
C ALA A 31 -6.99 3.42 2.78
N THR A 32 -5.79 3.02 3.19
CA THR A 32 -4.80 3.92 3.81
C THR A 32 -3.97 4.67 2.77
N ALA A 33 -3.07 5.55 3.23
CA ALA A 33 -2.09 6.19 2.34
C ALA A 33 -1.18 5.15 1.66
N LEU A 34 -0.79 4.07 2.35
CA LEU A 34 0.03 2.99 1.80
C LEU A 34 -0.67 2.30 0.62
N HIS A 35 -1.96 1.99 0.73
CA HIS A 35 -2.73 1.42 -0.39
C HIS A 35 -2.66 2.30 -1.64
N ARG A 36 -2.76 3.63 -1.46
CA ARG A 36 -2.75 4.58 -2.58
C ARG A 36 -1.37 4.74 -3.20
N ALA A 37 -0.30 4.76 -2.40
CA ALA A 37 1.07 4.79 -2.89
C ALA A 37 1.44 3.49 -3.62
N ALA A 38 1.03 2.34 -3.06
CA ALA A 38 1.25 1.02 -3.63
C ALA A 38 0.53 0.82 -4.96
N TYR A 39 -0.75 1.19 -5.03
CA TYR A 39 -1.53 1.17 -6.26
C TYR A 39 -0.92 2.04 -7.37
N ALA A 40 -0.27 3.15 -7.01
CA ALA A 40 0.31 4.11 -7.97
C ALA A 40 1.82 3.90 -8.24
N GLY A 41 2.47 2.95 -7.56
CA GLY A 41 3.88 2.60 -7.79
C GLY A 41 4.89 3.61 -7.22
N HIS A 42 4.51 4.41 -6.22
CA HIS A 42 5.36 5.49 -5.68
C HIS A 42 6.24 5.03 -4.51
N LEU A 43 7.38 4.42 -4.83
CA LEU A 43 8.30 3.82 -3.84
C LEU A 43 8.74 4.78 -2.73
N GLN A 44 9.21 5.99 -3.07
CA GLN A 44 9.72 6.93 -2.07
C GLN A 44 8.63 7.35 -1.06
N VAL A 45 7.40 7.52 -1.53
CA VAL A 45 6.24 7.80 -0.67
C VAL A 45 5.94 6.58 0.19
N THR A 46 5.92 5.38 -0.39
CA THR A 46 5.72 4.14 0.38
C THR A 46 6.74 4.02 1.50
N GLN A 47 8.02 4.18 1.22
CA GLN A 47 9.10 4.14 2.22
C GLN A 47 8.91 5.20 3.32
N ALA A 48 8.50 6.43 2.96
CA ALA A 48 8.23 7.47 3.95
C ALA A 48 7.04 7.13 4.87
N LEU A 49 5.98 6.52 4.32
CA LEU A 49 4.83 6.06 5.10
C LEU A 49 5.18 4.88 6.01
N LEU A 50 6.00 3.93 5.53
CA LEU A 50 6.51 2.81 6.31
C LEU A 50 7.41 3.29 7.46
N ALA A 51 8.33 4.22 7.18
CA ALA A 51 9.19 4.82 8.19
C ALA A 51 8.41 5.60 9.27
N ALA A 52 7.22 6.09 8.93
CA ALA A 52 6.29 6.72 9.88
C ALA A 52 5.40 5.71 10.63
N GLY A 53 5.65 4.41 10.49
CA GLY A 53 4.93 3.34 11.21
C GLY A 53 3.62 2.91 10.57
N GLY A 54 3.39 3.19 9.29
CA GLY A 54 2.17 2.76 8.60
C GLY A 54 2.06 1.23 8.51
N ASP A 55 0.87 0.70 8.79
CA ASP A 55 0.60 -0.73 8.77
C ASP A 55 0.51 -1.26 7.32
N ALA A 56 1.58 -1.94 6.89
CA ALA A 56 1.68 -2.55 5.57
C ALA A 56 0.86 -3.85 5.42
N ALA A 57 0.36 -4.43 6.51
CA ALA A 57 -0.51 -5.60 6.50
C ALA A 57 -2.01 -5.23 6.58
N ARG A 58 -2.34 -3.95 6.79
CA ARG A 58 -3.72 -3.48 6.89
C ARG A 58 -4.51 -3.82 5.63
N GLN A 59 -5.65 -4.50 5.80
CA GLN A 59 -6.57 -4.79 4.71
C GLN A 59 -7.56 -3.63 4.54
N ASP A 60 -7.78 -3.22 3.29
CA ASP A 60 -8.90 -2.38 2.92
C ASP A 60 -10.22 -3.17 2.96
N SER A 61 -11.34 -2.53 2.59
CA SER A 61 -12.62 -3.22 2.60
C SER A 61 -12.56 -4.50 1.78
N ASP A 62 -11.90 -4.51 0.62
CA ASP A 62 -11.84 -5.67 -0.27
C ASP A 62 -10.90 -6.78 0.21
N GLY A 63 -10.42 -6.70 1.45
CA GLY A 63 -9.43 -7.62 1.99
C GLY A 63 -8.05 -7.41 1.39
N GLN A 64 -7.85 -6.35 0.59
CA GLN A 64 -6.60 -6.13 -0.11
C GLN A 64 -5.67 -5.34 0.79
N THR A 65 -4.46 -5.84 0.98
CA THR A 65 -3.34 -5.10 1.59
C THR A 65 -2.71 -4.14 0.57
N PRO A 66 -1.84 -3.21 1.00
CA PRO A 66 -0.99 -2.45 0.07
C PRO A 66 -0.22 -3.36 -0.89
N LEU A 67 0.27 -4.53 -0.44
CA LEU A 67 1.00 -5.47 -1.28
C LEU A 67 0.13 -6.04 -2.41
N HIS A 68 -1.14 -6.37 -2.13
CA HIS A 68 -2.10 -6.76 -3.19
C HIS A 68 -2.22 -5.68 -4.28
N LYS A 69 -2.28 -4.40 -3.88
CA LYS A 69 -2.39 -3.28 -4.84
C LYS A 69 -1.13 -3.14 -5.69
N ALA A 70 0.07 -3.31 -5.09
CA ALA A 70 1.33 -3.23 -5.82
C ALA A 70 1.48 -4.38 -6.83
N GLU A 71 1.21 -5.62 -6.42
CA GLU A 71 1.32 -6.82 -7.26
C GLU A 71 0.30 -6.80 -8.41
N ALA A 72 -0.96 -6.43 -8.13
CA ALA A 72 -1.99 -6.31 -9.16
C ALA A 72 -1.61 -5.31 -10.27
N GLN A 73 -0.83 -4.28 -9.95
CA GLN A 73 -0.39 -3.26 -10.89
C GLN A 73 1.02 -3.52 -11.46
N GLY A 74 1.70 -4.58 -11.01
CA GLY A 74 3.05 -4.93 -11.45
C GLY A 74 4.12 -3.97 -10.94
N HIS A 75 3.92 -3.32 -9.80
CA HIS A 75 4.89 -2.41 -9.18
C HIS A 75 5.87 -3.17 -8.29
N SER A 76 6.71 -4.03 -8.88
CA SER A 76 7.61 -4.96 -8.17
C SER A 76 8.54 -4.27 -7.17
N HIS A 77 9.03 -3.07 -7.48
CA HIS A 77 9.87 -2.27 -6.58
C HIS A 77 9.13 -1.83 -5.32
N VAL A 78 7.83 -1.51 -5.42
CA VAL A 78 7.00 -1.21 -4.25
C VAL A 78 6.60 -2.47 -3.51
N ALA A 79 6.29 -3.55 -4.23
CA ALA A 79 5.98 -4.84 -3.64
C ALA A 79 7.14 -5.37 -2.78
N GLY A 80 8.38 -5.25 -3.25
CA GLY A 80 9.58 -5.61 -2.48
C GLY A 80 9.65 -4.86 -1.15
N ALA A 81 9.54 -3.53 -1.17
CA ALA A 81 9.57 -2.72 0.05
C ALA A 81 8.45 -3.07 1.05
N LEU A 82 7.25 -3.37 0.55
CA LEU A 82 6.12 -3.78 1.38
C LEU A 82 6.32 -5.17 1.98
N ARG A 83 6.89 -6.12 1.23
CA ARG A 83 7.19 -7.48 1.69
C ARG A 83 8.30 -7.48 2.74
N GLU A 84 9.32 -6.64 2.57
CA GLU A 84 10.36 -6.44 3.57
C GLU A 84 9.79 -5.87 4.88
N ALA A 85 8.87 -4.89 4.79
CA ALA A 85 8.27 -4.26 5.96
C ALA A 85 7.22 -5.14 6.66
N ALA A 86 6.49 -5.98 5.91
CA ALA A 86 5.47 -6.88 6.44
C ALA A 86 5.46 -8.22 5.68
N PRO A 87 6.36 -9.16 6.00
CA PRO A 87 6.42 -10.47 5.34
C PRO A 87 5.10 -11.25 5.45
N GLN A 88 4.38 -11.09 6.56
CA GLN A 88 3.07 -11.71 6.78
C GLN A 88 2.00 -11.28 5.78
N ALA A 89 2.15 -10.12 5.12
CA ALA A 89 1.19 -9.63 4.14
C ALA A 89 1.16 -10.48 2.85
N ASP A 90 2.19 -11.28 2.60
CA ASP A 90 2.34 -12.10 1.39
C ASP A 90 1.36 -13.29 1.32
N VAL A 91 0.84 -13.72 2.47
CA VAL A 91 -0.09 -14.85 2.59
C VAL A 91 -1.52 -14.42 2.92
N LEU A 92 -1.75 -13.12 3.17
CA LEU A 92 -3.09 -12.61 3.44
C LEU A 92 -3.95 -12.72 2.18
N LEU A 93 -5.22 -13.09 2.38
CA LEU A 93 -6.17 -13.30 1.28
C LEU A 93 -7.09 -12.09 1.14
N ASP A 94 -7.32 -11.67 -0.10
CA ASP A 94 -8.39 -10.75 -0.43
C ASP A 94 -9.77 -11.41 -0.33
N ARG A 95 -10.85 -10.63 -0.51
CA ARG A 95 -12.24 -11.15 -0.47
C ARG A 95 -12.55 -12.24 -1.50
N ARG A 96 -11.70 -12.41 -2.52
CA ARG A 96 -11.85 -13.47 -3.53
C ARG A 96 -10.98 -14.68 -3.23
N GLY A 97 -10.35 -14.73 -2.05
CA GLY A 97 -9.46 -15.81 -1.63
C GLY A 97 -8.10 -15.79 -2.34
N ARG A 98 -7.65 -14.63 -2.82
CA ARG A 98 -6.39 -14.52 -3.57
C ARG A 98 -5.29 -13.90 -2.72
N THR A 99 -4.07 -14.43 -2.81
CA THR A 99 -2.86 -13.79 -2.27
C THR A 99 -2.38 -12.67 -3.19
N PRO A 100 -1.49 -11.77 -2.73
CA PRO A 100 -0.86 -10.77 -3.60
C PRO A 100 -0.16 -11.39 -4.80
N ALA A 101 0.61 -12.47 -4.61
CA ALA A 101 1.34 -13.13 -5.69
C ALA A 101 0.41 -13.67 -6.79
N GLN A 102 -0.76 -14.21 -6.43
CA GLN A 102 -1.75 -14.66 -7.42
C GLN A 102 -2.28 -13.51 -8.28
N LEU A 103 -2.34 -12.28 -7.76
CA LEU A 103 -2.73 -11.11 -8.55
C LEU A 103 -1.66 -10.71 -9.58
N ALA A 104 -0.38 -10.92 -9.27
CA ALA A 104 0.71 -10.67 -10.22
C ALA A 104 0.65 -11.61 -11.43
N GLU A 105 0.28 -12.88 -11.22
CA GLU A 105 0.16 -13.88 -12.29
C GLU A 105 -1.01 -13.60 -13.24
N LEU A 106 -2.13 -13.08 -12.73
CA LEU A 106 -3.28 -12.66 -13.56
C LEU A 106 -2.96 -11.51 -14.52
N ARG A 107 -1.84 -10.80 -14.31
CA ARG A 107 -1.39 -9.73 -15.22
C ARG A 107 -0.66 -10.26 -16.44
N LYS A 108 -0.17 -11.50 -16.38
CA LYS A 108 0.66 -12.12 -17.44
C LYS A 108 -0.18 -12.86 -18.49
N SER A 109 -1.48 -13.04 -18.26
CA SER A 109 -2.46 -13.64 -19.17
C SER A 109 -3.12 -12.60 -20.06
#